data_AF-A0AAV6C6I3-F1
#
_entry.id   AF-A0AAV6C6I3-F1
#
_cell.length_a   1.000
_cell.length_b   1.000
_cell.length_c   1.000
_cell.angle_alpha   90.00
_cell.angle_beta   90.00
_cell.angle_gamma   90.00
#
_symmetry.space_group_name_H-M   'P 1'
#
loop_
_entity.id
_entity.type
_entity.pdbx_description
1 polymer ?
#
loop_
_entity_poly.entity_id
_entity_poly.type
_entity_poly.pdbx_seq_one_letter_code
_entity_poly.pdbx_strand_id
1 'polypeptide(L)'
;NVDWNQSLPEVRRFVELHGLQRIPVDEYGFTNLTDTVPHAQLWNCQRPAAEDAGQWVAVSADMILDVHNCGWLLPYPHESLAGGSMYAFHLPDSIPPAGEPGGPPLPVDTREFFGYPQDVRLVFVSVLNNPEKIPETIANWQTQYQASRQKPKK
;
A
#
# COMPACT_ATOMS: atom_id res chain seq x y z
N ASN A 1 3.46 9.16 14.35
CA ASN A 1 4.62 9.27 13.45
C ASN A 1 4.04 8.99 12.07
N VAL A 2 3.77 10.03 11.29
CA VAL A 2 3.06 9.91 10.00
C VAL A 2 4.09 9.83 8.88
N ASP A 3 4.01 8.84 8.00
CA ASP A 3 4.96 8.64 6.90
C ASP A 3 4.35 9.17 5.60
N TRP A 4 4.88 10.27 5.07
CA TRP A 4 4.57 10.76 3.71
C TRP A 4 5.73 10.43 2.76
N ASN A 5 6.15 9.17 2.77
CA ASN A 5 7.25 8.58 2.00
C ASN A 5 8.67 9.06 2.37
N GLN A 6 8.83 9.93 3.38
CA GLN A 6 10.16 10.32 3.85
C GLN A 6 10.94 9.16 4.48
N SER A 7 10.27 8.06 4.84
CA SER A 7 10.88 6.88 5.48
C SER A 7 11.34 5.80 4.49
N LEU A 8 11.14 6.01 3.18
CA LEU A 8 11.58 5.07 2.15
C LEU A 8 13.10 4.79 2.15
N PRO A 9 14.01 5.75 2.48
CA PRO A 9 15.43 5.46 2.62
C PRO A 9 15.74 4.37 3.65
N GLU A 10 14.96 4.27 4.72
CA GLU A 10 15.09 3.25 5.76
C GLU A 10 14.61 1.89 5.26
N VAL A 11 13.57 1.86 4.42
CA VAL A 11 13.16 0.64 3.70
C VAL A 11 14.28 0.17 2.77
N ARG A 12 14.93 1.08 2.03
CA ARG A 12 16.10 0.75 1.20
C ARG A 12 17.21 0.11 2.03
N ARG A 13 17.56 0.73 3.17
CA ARG A 13 18.60 0.19 4.06
C ARG A 13 18.22 -1.21 4.57
N PHE A 14 16.95 -1.42 4.91
CA PHE A 14 16.46 -2.74 5.33
C PHE A 14 16.63 -3.79 4.22
N VAL A 15 16.24 -3.47 2.98
CA VAL A 15 16.42 -4.33 1.79
C VAL A 15 17.88 -4.70 1.58
N GLU A 16 18.79 -3.73 1.65
CA GLU A 16 20.23 -3.94 1.46
C GLU A 16 20.82 -4.85 2.55
N LEU A 17 20.44 -4.64 3.82
CA LEU A 17 20.92 -5.46 4.95
C LEU A 17 20.43 -6.91 4.88
N HIS A 18 19.22 -7.13 4.38
CA HIS A 18 18.61 -8.46 4.28
C HIS A 18 18.86 -9.13 2.92
N GLY A 19 19.57 -8.46 2.00
CA GLY A 19 19.87 -9.00 0.67
C GLY A 19 18.64 -9.24 -0.21
N LEU A 20 17.55 -8.52 0.05
CA LEU A 20 16.27 -8.74 -0.62
C LEU A 20 16.32 -8.27 -2.08
N GLN A 21 15.80 -9.10 -2.99
CA GLN A 21 15.73 -8.79 -4.42
C GLN A 21 14.38 -8.18 -4.84
N ARG A 22 13.41 -8.18 -3.92
CA ARG A 22 12.07 -7.64 -4.06
C ARG A 22 11.56 -7.25 -2.67
N ILE A 23 10.86 -6.12 -2.58
CA ILE A 23 10.10 -5.76 -1.38
C ILE A 23 8.72 -5.21 -1.80
N PRO A 24 7.61 -5.86 -1.45
CA PRO A 24 6.29 -5.24 -1.52
C PRO A 24 6.19 -4.12 -0.48
N VAL A 25 5.69 -2.95 -0.88
CA VAL A 25 5.60 -1.76 -0.03
C VAL A 25 4.19 -1.18 -0.07
N ASP A 26 3.54 -1.11 1.10
CA ASP A 26 2.28 -0.39 1.28
C ASP A 26 2.58 1.01 1.86
N GLU A 27 2.87 1.97 0.98
CA GLU A 27 3.26 3.33 1.33
C GLU A 27 2.05 4.26 1.54
N TYR A 28 2.20 5.22 2.45
CA TYR A 28 1.24 6.31 2.62
C TYR A 28 1.64 7.53 1.77
N GLY A 29 1.46 7.38 0.46
CA GLY A 29 1.76 8.45 -0.50
C GLY A 29 1.50 8.08 -1.95
N PHE A 30 2.07 8.89 -2.85
CA PHE A 30 1.87 8.79 -4.30
C PHE A 30 3.19 8.86 -5.06
N THR A 31 4.26 8.24 -4.54
CA THR A 31 5.59 8.33 -5.19
C THR A 31 5.86 7.11 -6.06
N ASN A 32 6.80 7.27 -7.00
CA ASN A 32 7.41 6.10 -7.62
C ASN A 32 8.42 5.51 -6.63
N LEU A 33 8.03 4.42 -5.98
CA LEU A 33 8.86 3.72 -4.98
C LEU A 33 10.27 3.41 -5.49
N THR A 34 10.41 3.10 -6.79
CA THR A 34 11.68 2.70 -7.39
C THR A 34 12.70 3.84 -7.49
N ASP A 35 12.27 5.09 -7.35
CA ASP A 35 13.17 6.25 -7.28
C ASP A 35 14.03 6.23 -6.00
N THR A 36 13.54 5.61 -4.93
CA THR A 36 14.26 5.49 -3.65
C THR A 36 14.66 4.06 -3.32
N VAL A 37 13.78 3.09 -3.58
CA VAL A 37 13.97 1.67 -3.29
C VAL A 37 13.88 0.88 -4.61
N PRO A 38 15.01 0.62 -5.31
CA PRO A 38 15.00 0.09 -6.68
C PRO A 38 14.19 -1.20 -6.90
N HIS A 39 14.08 -2.04 -5.87
CA HIS A 39 13.38 -3.33 -5.91
C HIS A 39 11.99 -3.30 -5.27
N ALA A 40 11.47 -2.11 -4.98
CA ALA A 40 10.15 -1.96 -4.37
C ALA A 40 9.02 -2.10 -5.38
N GLN A 41 7.92 -2.69 -4.94
CA GLN A 41 6.68 -2.80 -5.68
C GLN A 41 5.54 -2.30 -4.81
N LEU A 42 4.65 -1.49 -5.38
CA LEU A 42 3.46 -1.05 -4.66
C LEU A 42 2.64 -2.27 -4.26
N TRP A 43 2.23 -2.31 -3.00
CA TRP A 43 1.51 -3.40 -2.40
C TRP A 43 0.29 -2.88 -1.62
N ASN A 44 -0.67 -3.76 -1.41
CA ASN A 44 -1.87 -3.46 -0.64
C ASN A 44 -2.04 -4.55 0.41
N CYS A 45 -1.78 -4.21 1.66
CA CYS A 45 -1.84 -5.12 2.81
C CYS A 45 -3.21 -5.77 2.99
N GLN A 46 -4.28 -5.17 2.43
CA GLN A 46 -5.64 -5.66 2.59
C GLN A 46 -5.99 -6.71 1.52
N ARG A 47 -5.15 -6.83 0.49
CA ARG A 47 -5.35 -7.71 -0.67
C ARG A 47 -4.04 -8.42 -1.01
N PRO A 48 -3.42 -9.15 -0.05
CA PRO A 48 -2.21 -9.91 -0.32
C PRO A 48 -2.49 -11.00 -1.36
N ALA A 49 -1.51 -11.26 -2.22
CA ALA A 49 -1.53 -12.38 -3.15
C ALA A 49 -0.85 -13.61 -2.54
N ALA A 50 -1.09 -14.79 -3.11
CA ALA A 50 -0.47 -16.03 -2.64
C ALA A 50 1.06 -15.98 -2.77
N GLU A 51 1.60 -15.29 -3.79
CA GLU A 51 3.03 -15.10 -3.98
C GLU A 51 3.72 -14.22 -2.92
N ASP A 52 2.97 -13.50 -2.08
CA ASP A 52 3.54 -12.69 -1.00
C ASP A 52 3.89 -13.53 0.25
N ALA A 53 3.38 -14.77 0.33
CA ALA A 53 3.63 -15.65 1.46
C ALA A 53 5.13 -15.92 1.67
N GLY A 54 5.58 -15.90 2.92
CA GLY A 54 6.98 -16.08 3.32
C GLY A 54 7.91 -14.92 2.92
N GLN A 55 7.38 -13.82 2.38
CA GLN A 55 8.19 -12.65 2.00
C GLN A 55 8.18 -11.59 3.10
N TRP A 56 9.24 -10.77 3.11
CA TRP A 56 9.22 -9.49 3.81
C TRP A 56 8.37 -8.49 3.04
N VAL A 57 7.58 -7.70 3.75
CA VAL A 57 6.82 -6.57 3.22
C VAL A 57 7.06 -5.33 4.08
N ALA A 58 7.08 -4.15 3.48
CA ALA A 58 7.18 -2.89 4.22
C ALA A 58 5.83 -2.17 4.23
N VAL A 59 5.39 -1.66 5.37
CA VAL A 59 4.07 -1.06 5.54
C VAL A 59 4.20 0.22 6.36
N SER A 60 3.60 1.31 5.87
CA SER A 60 3.51 2.56 6.62
C SER A 60 2.63 2.39 7.85
N ALA A 61 3.02 3.01 8.96
CA ALA A 61 2.21 3.04 10.17
C ALA A 61 0.80 3.62 9.92
N ASP A 62 0.68 4.59 9.00
CA ASP A 62 -0.61 5.20 8.63
C ASP A 62 -1.52 4.22 7.87
N MET A 63 -0.93 3.27 7.14
CA MET A 63 -1.69 2.18 6.52
C MET A 63 -2.21 1.20 7.56
N ILE A 64 -1.51 1.00 8.67
CA ILE A 64 -1.97 0.13 9.75
C ILE A 64 -3.09 0.80 10.57
N LEU A 65 -2.92 2.09 10.87
CA LEU A 65 -3.72 2.77 11.88
C LEU A 65 -4.93 3.53 11.33
N ASP A 66 -4.85 4.05 10.11
CA ASP A 66 -5.84 5.00 9.59
C ASP A 66 -6.45 4.52 8.26
N VAL A 67 -5.60 4.37 7.24
CA VAL A 67 -6.03 4.42 5.85
C VAL A 67 -6.42 3.06 5.30
N HIS A 68 -5.64 2.04 5.61
CA HIS A 68 -5.95 0.66 5.32
C HIS A 68 -6.32 -0.07 6.62
N ASN A 69 -6.90 -1.25 6.49
CA ASN A 69 -7.19 -2.13 7.61
C ASN A 69 -6.09 -3.20 7.76
N CYS A 70 -4.82 -2.77 7.91
CA CYS A 70 -3.66 -3.68 7.98
C CYS A 70 -3.38 -4.24 9.39
N GLY A 71 -4.26 -4.05 10.37
CA GLY A 71 -4.02 -4.47 11.76
C GLY A 71 -3.72 -5.96 11.93
N TRP A 72 -4.15 -6.79 10.97
CA TRP A 72 -3.89 -8.22 10.91
C TRP A 72 -2.41 -8.60 10.82
N LEU A 73 -1.54 -7.66 10.42
CA LEU A 73 -0.09 -7.89 10.33
C LEU A 73 0.62 -7.83 11.69
N LEU A 74 0.05 -7.13 12.67
CA LEU A 74 0.69 -6.86 13.97
C LEU A 74 1.16 -8.11 14.74
N PRO A 75 0.50 -9.28 14.66
CA PRO A 75 0.98 -10.50 15.30
C PRO A 75 2.23 -11.12 14.65
N TYR A 76 2.57 -10.76 13.41
CA TYR A 76 3.71 -11.33 12.70
C TYR A 76 5.04 -10.73 13.12
N PRO A 77 6.16 -11.46 12.98
CA PRO A 77 7.49 -10.92 13.24
C PRO A 77 7.71 -9.64 12.42
N HIS A 78 8.15 -8.57 13.08
CA HIS A 78 8.35 -7.28 12.44
C HIS A 78 9.47 -6.45 13.04
N GLU A 79 10.04 -5.60 12.21
CA GLU A 79 11.03 -4.59 12.58
C GLU A 79 10.47 -3.19 12.37
N SER A 80 10.68 -2.33 13.37
CA SER A 80 10.36 -0.92 13.25
C SER A 80 11.44 -0.20 12.43
N LEU A 81 11.01 0.51 11.39
CA LEU A 81 11.86 1.33 10.53
C LEU A 81 11.56 2.81 10.80
N ALA A 82 12.56 3.69 10.57
CA ALA A 82 12.41 5.15 10.66
C ALA A 82 11.73 5.64 11.96
N GLY A 83 12.03 5.00 13.10
CA GLY A 83 11.43 5.34 14.39
C GLY A 83 9.93 5.03 14.48
N GLY A 84 9.44 4.04 13.73
CA GLY A 84 8.06 3.56 13.78
C GLY A 84 7.08 4.26 12.85
N SER A 85 7.57 5.05 11.89
CA SER A 85 6.75 5.54 10.77
C SER A 85 6.51 4.45 9.73
N MET A 86 7.42 3.47 9.65
CA MET A 86 7.27 2.28 8.82
C MET A 86 7.66 1.03 9.59
N TYR A 87 7.17 -0.11 9.09
CA TYR A 87 7.45 -1.43 9.64
C TYR A 87 7.75 -2.41 8.52
N ALA A 88 8.75 -3.27 8.70
CA ALA A 88 8.95 -4.45 7.87
C ALA A 88 8.34 -5.66 8.58
N PHE A 89 7.40 -6.35 7.94
CA PHE A 89 6.76 -7.57 8.46
C PHE A 89 7.24 -8.78 7.66
N HIS A 90 7.52 -9.89 8.34
CA HIS A 90 7.75 -11.18 7.70
C HIS A 90 6.43 -11.94 7.63
N LEU A 91 5.91 -12.13 6.42
CA LEU A 91 4.66 -12.83 6.20
C LEU A 91 4.80 -14.33 6.50
N PRO A 92 3.71 -15.00 6.93
CA PRO A 92 3.73 -16.45 7.14
C PRO A 92 3.91 -17.20 5.81
N ASP A 93 4.37 -18.45 5.89
CA ASP A 93 4.53 -19.34 4.72
C ASP A 93 3.20 -19.60 3.97
N SER A 94 2.08 -19.38 4.64
CA SER A 94 0.74 -19.40 4.04
C SER A 94 -0.11 -18.32 4.69
N ILE A 95 -0.62 -17.39 3.88
CA ILE A 95 -1.46 -16.29 4.36
C ILE A 95 -2.88 -16.83 4.57
N PRO A 96 -3.45 -16.72 5.79
CA PRO A 96 -4.82 -17.18 6.04
C PRO A 96 -5.83 -16.44 5.15
N PRO A 97 -6.99 -17.06 4.86
CA PRO A 97 -8.06 -16.41 4.11
C PRO A 97 -8.54 -15.11 4.77
N ALA A 98 -9.14 -14.23 3.96
CA ALA A 98 -9.72 -12.98 4.45
C ALA A 98 -10.79 -13.24 5.54
N GLY A 99 -10.70 -12.50 6.65
CA GLY A 99 -11.61 -12.63 7.79
C GLY A 99 -11.24 -13.73 8.80
N GLU A 100 -10.27 -14.59 8.49
CA GLU A 100 -9.75 -15.57 9.45
C GLU A 100 -8.71 -14.93 10.39
N PRO A 101 -8.47 -15.48 11.59
CA PRO A 101 -7.41 -15.02 12.49
C PRO A 101 -6.04 -15.00 11.78
N GLY A 102 -5.39 -13.84 11.78
CA GLY A 102 -4.12 -13.62 11.07
C GLY A 102 -4.26 -13.47 9.55
N GLY A 103 -5.47 -13.47 9.00
CA GLY A 103 -5.73 -13.17 7.59
C GLY A 103 -6.01 -11.68 7.35
N PRO A 104 -5.97 -11.23 6.09
CA PRO A 104 -6.38 -9.88 5.72
C PRO A 104 -7.86 -9.60 6.06
N PRO A 105 -8.29 -8.32 6.08
CA PRO A 105 -9.68 -7.97 6.28
C PRO A 105 -10.59 -8.56 5.19
N LEU A 106 -11.88 -8.77 5.49
CA LEU A 106 -12.87 -9.07 4.46
C LEU A 106 -12.98 -7.90 3.47
N PRO A 107 -13.36 -8.13 2.20
CA PRO A 107 -13.51 -7.06 1.21
C PRO A 107 -14.39 -5.89 1.67
N VAL A 108 -15.45 -6.18 2.43
CA VAL A 108 -16.36 -5.17 2.99
C VAL A 108 -15.73 -4.31 4.08
N ASP A 109 -14.69 -4.81 4.74
CA ASP A 109 -13.95 -4.14 5.81
C ASP A 109 -12.67 -3.45 5.30
N THR A 110 -12.43 -3.48 3.98
CA THR A 110 -11.34 -2.74 3.37
C THR A 110 -11.63 -1.24 3.37
N ARG A 111 -10.56 -0.46 3.56
CA ARG A 111 -10.60 1.00 3.56
C ARG A 111 -9.73 1.51 2.44
N GLU A 112 -10.17 2.58 1.81
CA GLU A 112 -9.49 3.17 0.67
C GLU A 112 -9.04 4.59 1.00
N PHE A 113 -7.91 4.95 0.42
CA PHE A 113 -7.30 6.27 0.53
C PHE A 113 -8.33 7.38 0.27
N PHE A 114 -8.46 8.35 1.17
CA PHE A 114 -9.37 9.50 1.07
C PHE A 114 -10.83 9.17 0.65
N GLY A 115 -11.33 7.95 0.93
CA GLY A 115 -12.69 7.55 0.57
C GLY A 115 -12.91 7.35 -0.93
N TYR A 116 -11.84 7.18 -1.71
CA TYR A 116 -11.97 6.76 -3.11
C TYR A 116 -12.62 5.36 -3.20
N PRO A 117 -13.30 5.05 -4.31
CA PRO A 117 -13.96 3.74 -4.46
C PRO A 117 -12.97 2.57 -4.66
N GLN A 118 -11.69 2.88 -4.87
CA GLN A 118 -10.61 1.94 -5.15
C GLN A 118 -9.27 2.62 -4.84
N ASP A 119 -8.21 1.80 -4.76
CA ASP A 119 -6.87 2.26 -4.39
C ASP A 119 -6.31 3.26 -5.42
N VAL A 120 -6.45 4.54 -5.10
CA VAL A 120 -6.10 5.64 -6.00
C VAL A 120 -4.60 5.71 -6.28
N ARG A 121 -3.76 5.11 -5.41
CA ARG A 121 -2.31 5.09 -5.57
C ARG A 121 -1.90 4.37 -6.86
N LEU A 122 -2.65 3.35 -7.27
CA LEU A 122 -2.44 2.66 -8.55
C LEU A 122 -2.59 3.59 -9.75
N VAL A 123 -3.53 4.54 -9.69
CA VAL A 123 -3.71 5.56 -10.75
C VAL A 123 -2.49 6.48 -10.80
N PHE A 124 -2.04 6.98 -9.64
CA PHE A 124 -0.87 7.85 -9.55
C PHE A 124 0.41 7.17 -10.03
N VAL A 125 0.68 5.94 -9.58
CA VAL A 125 1.83 5.15 -10.05
C VAL A 125 1.75 4.90 -11.56
N SER A 126 0.55 4.68 -12.10
CA SER A 126 0.37 4.50 -13.55
C SER A 126 0.78 5.75 -14.33
N VAL A 127 0.32 6.94 -13.92
CA VAL A 127 0.64 8.20 -14.62
C VAL A 127 2.08 8.67 -14.37
N LEU A 128 2.68 8.37 -13.22
CA LEU A 128 4.09 8.65 -12.96
C LEU A 128 5.00 7.83 -13.90
N ASN A 129 4.65 6.57 -14.12
CA ASN A 129 5.37 5.70 -15.05
C ASN A 129 5.02 5.95 -16.52
N ASN A 130 3.90 6.62 -16.81
CA ASN A 130 3.34 6.84 -18.15
C ASN A 130 2.74 8.26 -18.25
N PRO A 131 3.57 9.31 -18.26
CA PRO A 131 3.10 10.70 -18.19
C PRO A 131 2.17 11.10 -19.35
N GLU A 132 2.25 10.41 -20.49
CA GLU A 132 1.35 10.58 -21.63
C GLU A 132 -0.13 10.24 -21.33
N LYS A 133 -0.39 9.46 -20.26
CA LYS A 133 -1.75 9.10 -19.82
C LYS A 133 -2.43 10.16 -18.95
N ILE A 134 -1.72 11.22 -18.55
CA ILE A 134 -2.27 12.29 -17.71
C ILE A 134 -3.55 12.91 -18.30
N PRO A 135 -3.61 13.31 -19.59
CA PRO A 135 -4.81 13.94 -20.14
C PRO A 135 -6.04 13.02 -20.09
N GLU A 136 -5.87 11.74 -20.41
CA GLU A 136 -6.93 10.73 -20.35
C GLU A 136 -7.42 10.51 -18.91
N THR A 137 -6.48 10.42 -17.97
CA THR A 137 -6.78 10.20 -16.55
C THR A 137 -7.59 11.36 -15.98
N ILE A 138 -7.22 12.61 -16.31
CA ILE A 138 -7.98 13.80 -15.90
C ILE A 138 -9.39 13.80 -16.48
N ALA A 139 -9.55 13.46 -17.77
CA ALA A 139 -10.85 13.41 -18.42
C ALA A 139 -11.77 12.35 -17.77
N ASN A 140 -11.22 11.18 -17.44
CA ASN A 140 -11.94 10.11 -16.76
C ASN A 140 -12.40 10.54 -15.36
N TRP A 141 -11.55 11.20 -14.59
CA TRP A 141 -11.92 11.74 -13.26
C TRP A 141 -12.97 12.83 -13.34
N GLN A 142 -12.87 13.76 -14.30
CA GLN A 142 -13.91 14.78 -14.50
C GLN A 142 -15.26 14.15 -14.79
N THR A 143 -15.29 13.11 -15.64
CA THR A 143 -16.51 12.37 -15.98
C THR A 143 -17.11 11.67 -14.75
N GLN A 144 -16.29 10.96 -13.98
CA GLN A 144 -16.72 10.29 -12.74
C GLN A 144 -17.23 11.28 -11.69
N TYR A 145 -16.54 12.41 -11.51
CA TYR A 145 -16.94 13.46 -10.59
C TYR A 145 -18.28 14.07 -10.99
N GLN A 146 -18.49 14.39 -12.27
CA GLN A 146 -19.78 14.88 -12.77
C GLN A 146 -20.91 13.87 -12.54
N ALA A 147 -20.67 12.58 -12.82
CA ALA A 147 -21.65 11.52 -12.58
C ALA A 147 -22.00 11.38 -11.08
N SER A 148 -21.04 11.58 -10.17
CA SER A 148 -21.28 11.54 -8.72
C SER A 148 -22.15 12.72 -8.23
N ARG A 149 -22.04 13.90 -8.85
CA ARG A 149 -22.88 15.07 -8.52
C ARG A 149 -24.32 14.95 -9.03
N GLN A 150 -24.54 14.15 -10.07
CA GLN A 150 -25.87 13.91 -10.65
C GLN A 150 -26.64 12.81 -9.91
N LYS A 151 -25.98 11.98 -9.08
CA LYS A 151 -26.68 11.02 -8.23
C LYS A 151 -27.34 11.76 -7.05
N PRO A 152 -28.65 11.58 -6.81
CA PRO A 152 -29.31 12.19 -5.67
C PRO A 152 -28.65 11.67 -4.37
N LYS A 153 -28.33 12.60 -3.46
CA LYS A 153 -27.87 12.26 -2.11
C LYS A 153 -29.02 11.51 -1.42
N LYS A 154 -28.81 10.24 -1.08
CA LYS A 154 -29.71 9.48 -0.21
C LYS A 154 -29.55 9.94 1.24
#